data_AF-A0A954VH67-F1
#
_entry.id   AF-A0A954VH67-F1
#
_cell.length_a   1.000
_cell.length_b   1.000
_cell.length_c   1.000
_cell.angle_alpha   90.00
_cell.angle_beta   90.00
_cell.angle_gamma   90.00
#
_symmetry.space_group_name_H-M   'P 1'
#
loop_
_entity.id
_entity.type
_entity.pdbx_description
1 polymer ?
#
loop_
_entity_poly.entity_id
_entity_poly.type
_entity_poly.pdbx_seq_one_letter_code
_entity_poly.pdbx_strand_id
1 'polypeptide(L)'
;MMLQEAKSPTVDTTDILRRRLGPEIVFIEPPDIEPLLALAQRFVSTIESQEIELLVEVVQTSAAPVGLELAPQLSLVLGQAGNSSSKLGYFAVIKQASLEATKQLVSAVLDCFGLEEKLQANELALYESAMQLAQSFEEQNWLRNLARAATKFSSISTADEMAKGVLSPLNYLMRAQEVFLIVDPEETLRSGLHSSKFGDSKYQVETIVGFLLDHQVDPANMPWVRNHLATSTRDGEINSVVAVAVGEQGHRLGSLVAINRSPVVNEHAPPVYDPEFGSWDVGLLEEAGVLLSTQAHNIHLLLESNELFLGTLHAMSSAIDARDRYTQGHSERVARLAYELAKLMGLTDLACQEIYLSGILHDIGKIGIPDRVLLKAGTLTDEEYSIIKQHPEIGYRIVEQLGHLHFALPGILYHHERFDGKGYPHNLRGESIPLMARVLAVADAFDAMTSSRPYRSAMPLEKASNIISAGAGSHWDANIVRWFHVWITNRIQELDDLTVTSIIPQDSPLESISQAAMTLCRLGKS
;
A
#
# COMPACT_ATOMS: atom_id res chain seq x y z
N MET A 1 59.76 39.41 35.57
CA MET A 1 60.00 38.49 36.69
C MET A 1 59.10 37.29 36.45
N MET A 2 59.63 36.25 35.85
CA MET A 2 60.49 35.27 36.53
C MET A 2 59.57 34.17 37.04
N LEU A 3 59.63 33.00 36.37
CA LEU A 3 60.55 31.93 36.80
C LEU A 3 60.09 31.49 38.19
N GLN A 4 59.58 30.28 38.39
CA GLN A 4 60.08 28.99 37.93
C GLN A 4 59.16 28.01 38.68
N GLU A 5 58.46 27.05 38.08
CA GLU A 5 59.02 25.92 37.36
C GLU A 5 57.95 25.26 36.48
N ALA A 6 58.32 25.05 35.23
CA ALA A 6 57.71 24.09 34.34
C ALA A 6 58.20 22.68 34.68
N LYS A 7 57.31 21.69 34.54
CA LYS A 7 57.49 20.32 33.98
C LYS A 7 56.70 19.26 34.75
N SER A 8 55.42 19.10 34.41
CA SER A 8 54.73 17.81 34.48
C SER A 8 53.45 17.86 33.64
N PRO A 9 53.39 17.16 32.49
CA PRO A 9 52.13 16.86 31.86
C PRO A 9 51.96 15.34 31.81
N THR A 10 51.15 14.80 32.70
CA THR A 10 50.21 13.72 32.36
C THR A 10 49.14 13.67 33.43
N VAL A 11 48.03 14.37 33.18
CA VAL A 11 46.73 13.97 33.72
C VAL A 11 46.39 12.66 33.03
N ASP A 12 46.20 11.60 33.81
CA ASP A 12 45.82 10.28 33.30
C ASP A 12 44.36 10.32 32.82
N THR A 13 44.18 10.48 31.51
CA THR A 13 42.88 10.46 30.83
C THR A 13 42.14 9.13 30.97
N THR A 14 42.84 8.06 31.32
CA THR A 14 42.31 6.70 31.48
C THR A 14 41.43 6.59 32.74
N ASP A 15 41.80 7.32 33.79
CA ASP A 15 41.12 7.29 35.10
C ASP A 15 39.79 8.08 35.09
N ILE A 16 39.67 9.07 34.18
CA ILE A 16 38.43 9.83 33.93
C ILE A 16 37.43 8.97 33.14
N LEU A 17 37.91 8.11 32.23
CA LEU A 17 37.07 7.24 31.39
C LEU A 17 36.55 6.02 32.17
N ARG A 18 37.37 5.41 33.03
CA ARG A 18 36.94 4.30 33.92
C ARG A 18 35.81 4.68 34.88
N ARG A 19 35.77 5.93 35.35
CA ARG A 19 34.71 6.42 36.26
C ARG A 19 33.38 6.73 35.55
N ARG A 20 33.38 6.90 34.22
CA ARG A 20 32.17 7.31 33.46
C ARG A 20 31.41 6.16 32.81
N LEU A 21 32.03 5.01 32.57
CA LEU A 21 31.46 3.96 31.71
C LEU A 21 30.97 2.69 32.44
N GLY A 22 31.05 2.65 33.77
CA GLY A 22 30.49 1.55 34.57
C GLY A 22 31.27 0.22 34.45
N PRO A 23 30.99 -0.76 35.34
CA PRO A 23 31.89 -1.88 35.62
C PRO A 23 31.88 -3.06 34.61
N GLU A 24 31.20 -2.96 33.48
CA GLU A 24 31.00 -4.12 32.56
C GLU A 24 31.75 -4.04 31.22
N ILE A 25 32.68 -3.10 31.05
CA ILE A 25 33.56 -3.10 29.86
C ILE A 25 34.88 -3.79 30.21
N VAL A 26 35.06 -5.01 29.70
CA VAL A 26 36.34 -5.73 29.72
C VAL A 26 37.28 -5.04 28.74
N PHE A 27 38.20 -4.24 29.26
CA PHE A 27 39.38 -3.82 28.50
C PHE A 27 40.29 -5.04 28.37
N ILE A 28 40.47 -5.53 27.15
CA ILE A 28 41.56 -6.46 26.85
C ILE A 28 42.85 -5.62 26.92
N GLU A 29 43.61 -5.77 28.00
CA GLU A 29 44.91 -5.13 28.14
C GLU A 29 45.85 -5.60 27.01
N PRO A 30 46.67 -4.70 26.42
CA PRO A 30 47.70 -5.13 25.48
C PRO A 30 48.61 -6.15 26.17
N PRO A 31 49.14 -7.16 25.46
CA PRO A 31 50.00 -8.14 26.08
C PRO A 31 51.19 -7.42 26.72
N ASP A 32 51.43 -7.77 27.98
CA ASP A 32 52.48 -7.24 28.84
C ASP A 32 53.81 -7.15 28.05
N ILE A 33 54.28 -5.92 27.82
CA ILE A 33 55.41 -5.65 26.90
C ILE A 33 56.72 -6.19 27.49
N GLU A 34 56.82 -6.32 28.81
CA GLU A 34 58.02 -6.85 29.48
C GLU A 34 58.35 -8.30 29.12
N PRO A 35 57.41 -9.27 29.16
CA PRO A 35 57.70 -10.64 28.73
C PRO A 35 58.02 -10.76 27.24
N LEU A 36 57.47 -9.92 26.36
CA LEU A 36 57.84 -9.88 24.93
C LEU A 36 59.23 -9.29 24.70
N LEU A 37 59.62 -8.27 25.46
CA LEU A 37 60.97 -7.70 25.42
C LEU A 37 62.01 -8.68 26.00
N ALA A 38 61.66 -9.41 27.07
CA ALA A 38 62.47 -10.47 27.64
C ALA A 38 62.56 -11.70 26.71
N LEU A 39 61.48 -12.01 25.97
CA LEU A 39 61.45 -13.04 24.94
C LEU A 39 62.32 -12.64 23.74
N ALA A 40 62.26 -11.38 23.28
CA ALA A 40 63.09 -10.86 22.20
C ALA A 40 64.58 -10.79 22.59
N GLN A 41 64.90 -10.38 23.82
CA GLN A 41 66.28 -10.41 24.35
C GLN A 41 66.81 -11.84 24.51
N ARG A 42 65.96 -12.79 24.93
CA ARG A 42 66.29 -14.22 24.89
C ARG A 42 66.47 -14.70 23.46
N PHE A 43 65.55 -14.38 22.54
CA PHE A 43 65.58 -14.80 21.14
C PHE A 43 66.89 -14.37 20.48
N VAL A 44 67.28 -13.10 20.60
CA VAL A 44 68.55 -12.55 20.08
C VAL A 44 69.79 -13.26 20.65
N SER A 45 69.71 -13.82 21.86
CA SER A 45 70.81 -14.57 22.48
C SER A 45 70.90 -16.06 22.08
N THR A 46 69.87 -16.61 21.44
CA THR A 46 69.77 -18.05 21.09
C THR A 46 69.73 -18.36 19.61
N ILE A 47 69.78 -17.37 18.71
CA ILE A 47 69.65 -17.63 17.27
C ILE A 47 70.88 -18.40 16.76
N GLU A 48 70.71 -19.71 16.54
CA GLU A 48 71.65 -20.50 15.75
C GLU A 48 71.42 -20.25 14.25
N SER A 49 72.49 -20.37 13.48
CA SER A 49 72.63 -19.94 12.08
C SER A 49 71.52 -20.36 11.09
N GLN A 50 70.68 -21.35 11.43
CA GLN A 50 69.58 -21.84 10.58
C GLN A 50 68.26 -21.06 10.75
N GLU A 51 68.04 -20.36 11.87
CA GLU A 51 66.77 -19.64 12.13
C GLU A 51 66.74 -18.24 11.48
N ILE A 52 67.91 -17.65 11.18
CA ILE A 52 68.02 -16.38 10.42
C ILE A 52 67.71 -16.59 8.93
N GLU A 53 68.07 -17.74 8.36
CA GLU A 53 67.71 -18.09 6.97
C GLU A 53 66.18 -18.11 6.82
N LEU A 54 65.45 -18.65 7.81
CA LEU A 54 63.98 -18.69 7.84
C LEU A 54 63.35 -17.29 7.96
N LEU A 55 63.94 -16.40 8.76
CA LEU A 55 63.42 -15.05 8.97
C LEU A 55 63.64 -14.14 7.74
N VAL A 56 64.77 -14.31 7.05
CA VAL A 56 65.04 -13.66 5.76
C VAL A 56 64.12 -14.22 4.67
N GLU A 57 63.88 -15.53 4.66
CA GLU A 57 62.97 -16.18 3.69
C GLU A 57 61.52 -15.72 3.90
N VAL A 58 61.05 -15.56 5.15
CA VAL A 58 59.73 -14.99 5.49
C VAL A 58 59.61 -13.52 5.06
N VAL A 59 60.66 -12.71 5.25
CA VAL A 59 60.67 -11.30 4.81
C VAL A 59 60.72 -11.17 3.28
N GLN A 60 61.40 -12.10 2.58
CA GLN A 60 61.46 -12.12 1.12
C GLN A 60 60.18 -12.67 0.46
N THR A 61 59.50 -13.62 1.11
CA THR A 61 58.27 -14.24 0.58
C THR A 61 57.01 -13.44 0.90
N SER A 62 57.01 -12.59 1.94
CA SER A 62 55.86 -11.76 2.35
C SER A 62 55.83 -10.36 1.69
N ALA A 63 56.58 -10.14 0.61
CA ALA A 63 56.72 -8.82 -0.03
C ALA A 63 55.47 -8.37 -0.82
N ALA A 64 54.48 -7.80 -0.13
CA ALA A 64 53.63 -6.71 -0.61
C ALA A 64 54.05 -5.39 0.11
N PRO A 65 53.53 -4.19 -0.23
CA PRO A 65 54.24 -2.91 -0.47
C PRO A 65 55.06 -2.29 0.69
N VAL A 66 55.27 -2.98 1.80
CA VAL A 66 56.19 -2.65 2.89
C VAL A 66 57.67 -2.74 2.46
N GLY A 67 57.96 -3.55 1.42
CA GLY A 67 59.33 -3.72 0.91
C GLY A 67 59.98 -2.45 0.35
N LEU A 68 59.22 -1.42 -0.03
CA LEU A 68 59.76 -0.20 -0.66
C LEU A 68 60.33 0.83 0.34
N GLU A 69 59.82 0.89 1.57
CA GLU A 69 60.33 1.82 2.60
C GLU A 69 61.51 1.23 3.39
N LEU A 70 61.55 -0.08 3.57
CA LEU A 70 62.68 -0.77 4.21
C LEU A 70 63.83 -1.07 3.24
N ALA A 71 63.61 -1.04 1.93
CA ALA A 71 64.64 -1.31 0.91
C ALA A 71 65.92 -0.47 1.03
N PRO A 72 65.91 0.84 1.33
CA PRO A 72 67.14 1.62 1.47
C PRO A 72 67.93 1.25 2.74
N GLN A 73 67.24 0.91 3.82
CA GLN A 73 67.85 0.55 5.11
C GLN A 73 68.37 -0.89 5.09
N LEU A 74 67.61 -1.81 4.49
CA LEU A 74 68.08 -3.16 4.17
C LEU A 74 69.20 -3.14 3.13
N SER A 75 69.15 -2.27 2.12
CA SER A 75 70.25 -2.09 1.16
C SER A 75 71.51 -1.51 1.80
N LEU A 76 71.40 -0.73 2.88
CA LEU A 76 72.55 -0.29 3.67
C LEU A 76 73.20 -1.45 4.43
N VAL A 77 72.38 -2.33 5.02
CA VAL A 77 72.82 -3.52 5.77
C VAL A 77 73.36 -4.60 4.80
N LEU A 78 72.72 -4.80 3.66
CA LEU A 78 73.07 -5.80 2.64
C LEU A 78 74.15 -5.30 1.67
N GLY A 79 74.22 -4.00 1.41
CA GLY A 79 75.25 -3.37 0.56
C GLY A 79 76.65 -3.44 1.17
N GLN A 80 76.76 -3.55 2.50
CA GLN A 80 78.01 -3.89 3.17
C GLN A 80 78.36 -5.39 3.12
N ALA A 81 77.38 -6.27 2.88
CA ALA A 81 77.59 -7.70 2.67
C ALA A 81 78.01 -8.06 1.22
N GLY A 82 77.83 -7.13 0.27
CA GLY A 82 78.00 -7.34 -1.17
C GLY A 82 79.42 -7.65 -1.68
N ASN A 83 80.45 -7.62 -0.84
CA ASN A 83 81.84 -7.97 -1.24
C ASN A 83 82.37 -9.28 -0.63
N SER A 84 81.53 -10.06 0.06
CA SER A 84 81.96 -11.35 0.63
C SER A 84 80.99 -12.47 0.29
N SER A 85 81.35 -13.31 -0.67
CA SER A 85 80.66 -14.55 -1.05
C SER A 85 80.85 -15.68 -0.03
N SER A 86 80.88 -15.38 1.26
CA SER A 86 80.98 -16.38 2.34
C SER A 86 79.98 -16.10 3.46
N LYS A 87 79.36 -17.18 3.99
CA LYS A 87 78.41 -17.17 5.12
C LYS A 87 78.92 -16.41 6.37
N LEU A 88 80.22 -16.14 6.47
CA LEU A 88 80.86 -15.39 7.56
C LEU A 88 80.72 -13.86 7.44
N GLY A 89 80.52 -13.31 6.23
CA GLY A 89 80.38 -11.87 6.01
C GLY A 89 79.08 -11.28 6.57
N TYR A 90 77.97 -12.01 6.41
CA TYR A 90 76.67 -11.65 6.98
C TYR A 90 76.69 -11.65 8.52
N PHE A 91 77.37 -12.64 9.12
CA PHE A 91 77.57 -12.73 10.57
C PHE A 91 78.42 -11.57 11.14
N ALA A 92 79.40 -11.07 10.40
CA ALA A 92 80.24 -9.96 10.84
C ALA A 92 79.50 -8.61 10.83
N VAL A 93 78.62 -8.38 9.85
CA VAL A 93 77.80 -7.15 9.77
C VAL A 93 76.76 -7.10 10.88
N ILE A 94 76.14 -8.22 11.24
CA ILE A 94 75.19 -8.30 12.37
C ILE A 94 75.91 -8.23 13.73
N LYS A 95 77.15 -8.75 13.84
CA LYS A 95 77.99 -8.57 15.05
C LYS A 95 78.54 -7.15 15.22
N GLN A 96 78.71 -6.40 14.13
CA GLN A 96 79.15 -5.00 14.15
C GLN A 96 77.99 -3.99 14.15
N ALA A 97 76.76 -4.45 13.90
CA ALA A 97 75.58 -3.64 14.11
C ALA A 97 75.54 -3.25 15.59
N SER A 98 75.73 -1.95 15.86
CA SER A 98 75.61 -1.43 17.22
C SER A 98 74.25 -1.85 17.80
N LEU A 99 74.19 -2.10 19.11
CA LEU A 99 72.94 -2.42 19.83
C LEU A 99 71.76 -1.51 19.40
N GLU A 100 72.07 -0.27 19.01
CA GLU A 100 71.11 0.72 18.52
C GLU A 100 70.45 0.33 17.18
N ALA A 101 71.21 -0.22 16.23
CA ALA A 101 70.68 -0.65 14.93
C ALA A 101 69.74 -1.85 15.07
N THR A 102 70.05 -2.80 15.97
CA THR A 102 69.18 -3.94 16.26
C THR A 102 67.89 -3.50 16.95
N LYS A 103 67.97 -2.54 17.89
CA LYS A 103 66.78 -1.94 18.52
C LYS A 103 65.89 -1.24 17.51
N GLN A 104 66.47 -0.49 16.56
CA GLN A 104 65.72 0.18 15.50
C GLN A 104 65.00 -0.81 14.59
N LEU A 105 65.63 -1.93 14.22
CA LEU A 105 65.01 -2.97 13.40
C LEU A 105 63.82 -3.64 14.12
N VAL A 106 64.00 -4.01 15.40
CA VAL A 106 62.93 -4.61 16.20
C VAL A 106 61.76 -3.64 16.40
N SER A 107 62.05 -2.35 16.66
CA SER A 107 61.02 -1.30 16.73
C SER A 107 60.23 -1.19 15.42
N ALA A 108 60.92 -1.15 14.28
CA ALA A 108 60.27 -1.06 12.98
C ALA A 108 59.38 -2.26 12.66
N VAL A 109 59.79 -3.48 13.06
CA VAL A 109 58.97 -4.69 12.91
C VAL A 109 57.73 -4.65 13.80
N LEU A 110 57.86 -4.23 15.07
CA LEU A 110 56.72 -4.06 15.97
C LEU A 110 55.74 -2.98 15.48
N ASP A 111 56.25 -1.88 14.91
CA ASP A 111 55.44 -0.84 14.28
C ASP A 111 54.69 -1.37 13.05
N CYS A 112 55.32 -2.25 12.25
CA CYS A 112 54.67 -2.93 11.12
C CYS A 112 53.51 -3.83 11.58
N PHE A 113 53.69 -4.62 12.64
CA PHE A 113 52.61 -5.44 13.20
C PHE A 113 51.46 -4.56 13.73
N GLY A 114 51.77 -3.45 14.40
CA GLY A 114 50.75 -2.50 14.86
C GLY A 114 50.01 -1.78 13.72
N LEU A 115 50.64 -1.62 12.55
CA LEU A 115 49.99 -1.10 11.35
C LEU A 115 49.08 -2.14 10.70
N GLU A 116 49.47 -3.42 10.69
CA GLU A 116 48.66 -4.52 10.15
C GLU A 116 47.36 -4.72 10.96
N GLU A 117 47.45 -4.67 12.29
CA GLU A 117 46.28 -4.72 13.17
C GLU A 117 45.33 -3.53 12.93
N LYS A 118 45.89 -2.31 12.77
CA LYS A 118 45.09 -1.12 12.42
C LYS A 118 44.47 -1.23 11.03
N LEU A 119 45.17 -1.82 10.07
CA LEU A 119 44.66 -2.03 8.72
C LEU A 119 43.46 -2.99 8.75
N GLN A 120 43.57 -4.11 9.46
CA GLN A 120 42.47 -5.07 9.64
C GLN A 120 41.27 -4.43 10.36
N ALA A 121 41.51 -3.64 11.40
CA ALA A 121 40.44 -2.91 12.10
C ALA A 121 39.76 -1.89 11.18
N ASN A 122 40.52 -1.17 10.36
CA ASN A 122 39.99 -0.22 9.39
C ASN A 122 39.22 -0.91 8.25
N GLU A 123 39.69 -2.08 7.77
CA GLU A 123 38.97 -2.88 6.78
C GLU A 123 37.63 -3.35 7.32
N LEU A 124 37.58 -3.82 8.57
CA LEU A 124 36.34 -4.18 9.25
C LEU A 124 35.40 -2.97 9.40
N ALA A 125 35.92 -1.82 9.82
CA ALA A 125 35.12 -0.60 9.97
C ALA A 125 34.58 -0.06 8.62
N LEU A 126 35.38 -0.15 7.55
CA LEU A 126 34.97 0.20 6.19
C LEU A 126 33.89 -0.75 5.69
N TYR A 127 34.02 -2.05 5.98
CA TYR A 127 33.02 -3.05 5.64
C TYR A 127 31.70 -2.81 6.38
N GLU A 128 31.72 -2.56 7.68
CA GLU A 128 30.54 -2.19 8.47
C GLU A 128 29.87 -0.91 7.94
N SER A 129 30.67 0.10 7.60
CA SER A 129 30.17 1.36 7.04
C SER A 129 29.52 1.17 5.66
N ALA A 130 30.11 0.34 4.80
CA ALA A 130 29.56 0.00 3.49
C ALA A 130 28.22 -0.75 3.62
N MET A 131 28.12 -1.66 4.59
CA MET A 131 26.88 -2.38 4.90
C MET A 131 25.78 -1.43 5.37
N GLN A 132 26.08 -0.50 6.29
CA GLN A 132 25.13 0.51 6.75
C GLN A 132 24.64 1.40 5.60
N LEU A 133 25.54 1.84 4.73
CA LEU A 133 25.19 2.66 3.56
C LEU A 133 24.28 1.90 2.58
N ALA A 134 24.57 0.62 2.31
CA ALA A 134 23.72 -0.22 1.48
C ALA A 134 22.32 -0.36 2.08
N GLN A 135 22.23 -0.63 3.38
CA GLN A 135 20.97 -0.75 4.11
C GLN A 135 20.14 0.54 4.07
N SER A 136 20.76 1.71 4.33
CA SER A 136 20.07 3.00 4.25
C SER A 136 19.60 3.33 2.83
N PHE A 137 20.35 2.91 1.80
CA PHE A 137 19.93 3.10 0.42
C PHE A 137 18.73 2.23 0.05
N GLU A 138 18.68 0.98 0.54
CA GLU A 138 17.52 0.09 0.37
C GLU A 138 16.28 0.64 1.07
N GLU A 139 16.42 1.15 2.29
CA GLU A 139 15.34 1.83 3.03
C GLU A 139 14.81 3.05 2.29
N GLN A 140 15.69 3.92 1.77
CA GLN A 140 15.25 5.09 0.98
C GLN A 140 14.56 4.70 -0.32
N ASN A 141 15.03 3.64 -0.99
CA ASN A 141 14.36 3.12 -2.19
C ASN A 141 13.01 2.50 -1.86
N TRP A 142 12.90 1.79 -0.72
CA TRP A 142 11.67 1.24 -0.19
C TRP A 142 10.65 2.34 0.08
N LEU A 143 11.00 3.36 0.86
CA LEU A 143 10.15 4.51 1.16
C LEU A 143 9.71 5.24 -0.12
N ARG A 144 10.60 5.39 -1.11
CA ARG A 144 10.25 5.99 -2.40
C ARG A 144 9.27 5.11 -3.19
N ASN A 145 9.41 3.79 -3.15
CA ASN A 145 8.51 2.85 -3.81
C ASN A 145 7.15 2.81 -3.11
N LEU A 146 7.13 2.83 -1.78
CA LEU A 146 5.91 2.99 -0.97
C LEU A 146 5.22 4.32 -1.28
N ALA A 147 5.94 5.44 -1.33
CA ALA A 147 5.38 6.74 -1.68
C ALA A 147 4.80 6.74 -3.10
N ARG A 148 5.45 6.06 -4.06
CA ARG A 148 4.91 5.90 -5.42
C ARG A 148 3.68 4.99 -5.46
N ALA A 149 3.67 3.89 -4.72
CA ALA A 149 2.49 3.06 -4.57
C ALA A 149 1.34 3.88 -3.96
N ALA A 150 1.63 4.67 -2.92
CA ALA A 150 0.70 5.58 -2.29
C ALA A 150 0.10 6.62 -3.24
N THR A 151 0.90 7.22 -4.13
CA THR A 151 0.37 8.14 -5.16
C THR A 151 -0.54 7.48 -6.18
N LYS A 152 -0.46 6.15 -6.36
CA LYS A 152 -1.37 5.39 -7.23
C LYS A 152 -2.65 4.96 -6.52
N PHE A 153 -2.70 5.03 -5.19
CA PHE A 153 -3.87 4.61 -4.41
C PHE A 153 -5.13 5.43 -4.71
N SER A 154 -5.00 6.67 -5.23
CA SER A 154 -6.15 7.44 -5.71
C SER A 154 -6.88 6.81 -6.90
N SER A 155 -6.26 5.83 -7.58
CA SER A 155 -6.84 5.07 -8.69
C SER A 155 -7.19 3.63 -8.33
N ILE A 156 -6.85 3.20 -7.10
CA ILE A 156 -7.13 1.85 -6.64
C ILE A 156 -8.56 1.79 -6.11
N SER A 157 -9.30 0.79 -6.58
CA SER A 157 -10.73 0.64 -6.28
C SER A 157 -11.02 -0.35 -5.16
N THR A 158 -10.03 -1.18 -4.79
CA THR A 158 -10.20 -2.27 -3.80
C THR A 158 -8.98 -2.40 -2.88
N ALA A 159 -9.20 -2.94 -1.68
CA ALA A 159 -8.13 -3.15 -0.72
C ALA A 159 -7.08 -4.17 -1.23
N ASP A 160 -7.49 -5.20 -1.99
CA ASP A 160 -6.57 -6.19 -2.57
C ASP A 160 -5.63 -5.63 -3.63
N GLU A 161 -6.12 -4.74 -4.49
CA GLU A 161 -5.27 -4.03 -5.46
C GLU A 161 -4.21 -3.19 -4.75
N MET A 162 -4.58 -2.57 -3.63
CA MET A 162 -3.67 -1.80 -2.77
C MET A 162 -2.63 -2.72 -2.13
N ALA A 163 -3.07 -3.85 -1.56
CA ALA A 163 -2.19 -4.85 -0.98
C ALA A 163 -1.18 -5.38 -1.99
N LYS A 164 -1.61 -5.67 -3.22
CA LYS A 164 -0.73 -6.08 -4.32
C LYS A 164 0.30 -5.02 -4.67
N GLY A 165 -0.09 -3.74 -4.67
CA GLY A 165 0.80 -2.62 -4.92
C GLY A 165 1.89 -2.45 -3.84
N VAL A 166 1.61 -2.81 -2.59
CA VAL A 166 2.54 -2.74 -1.45
C VAL A 166 3.42 -3.99 -1.37
N LEU A 167 2.81 -5.18 -1.47
CA LEU A 167 3.47 -6.45 -1.13
C LEU A 167 4.30 -7.05 -2.26
N SER A 168 3.97 -6.76 -3.53
CA SER A 168 4.81 -7.25 -4.65
C SER A 168 6.22 -6.64 -4.64
N PRO A 169 6.39 -5.31 -4.44
CA PRO A 169 7.73 -4.73 -4.23
C PRO A 169 8.39 -5.22 -2.94
N LEU A 170 7.62 -5.46 -1.88
CA LEU A 170 8.16 -5.93 -0.60
C LEU A 170 8.84 -7.29 -0.74
N ASN A 171 8.16 -8.23 -1.40
CA ASN A 171 8.71 -9.57 -1.65
C ASN A 171 10.07 -9.51 -2.36
N TYR A 172 10.20 -8.65 -3.37
CA TYR A 172 11.47 -8.43 -4.08
C TYR A 172 12.57 -7.85 -3.18
N LEU A 173 12.24 -6.84 -2.37
CA LEU A 173 13.20 -6.15 -1.51
C LEU A 173 13.69 -7.05 -0.37
N MET A 174 12.78 -7.79 0.27
CA MET A 174 13.12 -8.78 1.30
C MET A 174 13.87 -9.99 0.73
N ARG A 175 13.76 -10.20 -0.59
CA ARG A 175 14.24 -11.39 -1.30
C ARG A 175 13.64 -12.67 -0.71
N ALA A 176 12.43 -12.60 -0.19
CA ALA A 176 11.70 -13.78 0.23
C ALA A 176 11.31 -14.60 -1.01
N GLN A 177 11.20 -15.92 -0.87
CA GLN A 177 10.59 -16.73 -1.92
C GLN A 177 9.12 -16.35 -2.09
N GLU A 178 8.46 -16.02 -0.98
CA GLU A 178 7.07 -15.62 -0.96
C GLU A 178 6.77 -14.76 0.26
N VAL A 179 5.91 -13.76 0.09
CA VAL A 179 5.26 -12.99 1.16
C VAL A 179 3.76 -13.28 1.15
N PHE A 180 3.18 -13.58 2.30
CA PHE A 180 1.76 -13.84 2.49
C PHE A 180 1.13 -12.71 3.28
N LEU A 181 -0.04 -12.28 2.84
CA LEU A 181 -1.01 -11.59 3.67
C LEU A 181 -2.02 -12.64 4.14
N ILE A 182 -2.11 -12.83 5.46
CA ILE A 182 -3.11 -13.70 6.08
C ILE A 182 -4.08 -12.79 6.79
N VAL A 183 -5.31 -12.69 6.28
CA VAL A 183 -6.38 -11.87 6.85
C VAL A 183 -7.24 -12.75 7.75
N ASP A 184 -7.60 -12.21 8.92
CA ASP A 184 -8.53 -12.89 9.82
C ASP A 184 -9.92 -13.02 9.15
N PRO A 185 -10.59 -14.19 9.27
CA PRO A 185 -11.87 -14.41 8.60
C PRO A 185 -12.94 -13.35 8.93
N GLU A 186 -12.97 -12.86 10.17
CA GLU A 186 -13.92 -11.84 10.62
C GLU A 186 -13.67 -10.47 9.97
N GLU A 187 -12.44 -10.20 9.56
CA GLU A 187 -11.99 -8.92 9.03
C GLU A 187 -12.01 -8.85 7.50
N THR A 188 -12.15 -9.99 6.82
CA THR A 188 -12.26 -10.03 5.35
C THR A 188 -13.46 -9.19 4.87
N LEU A 189 -14.62 -9.34 5.51
CA LEU A 189 -15.83 -8.60 5.14
C LEU A 189 -15.75 -7.10 5.47
N ARG A 190 -15.00 -6.73 6.51
CA ARG A 190 -14.86 -5.35 6.96
C ARG A 190 -13.82 -4.61 6.14
N SER A 191 -12.60 -5.13 6.09
CA SER A 191 -11.48 -4.49 5.41
C SER A 191 -11.53 -4.63 3.90
N GLY A 192 -12.26 -5.62 3.37
CA GLY A 192 -12.23 -5.99 1.96
C GLY A 192 -10.89 -6.58 1.52
N LEU A 193 -9.96 -6.87 2.45
CA LEU A 193 -8.71 -7.57 2.18
C LEU A 193 -8.94 -9.07 2.21
N HIS A 194 -8.29 -9.78 1.30
CA HIS A 194 -8.28 -11.23 1.28
C HIS A 194 -6.88 -11.79 1.53
N SER A 195 -6.85 -12.95 2.19
CA SER A 195 -5.62 -13.71 2.33
C SER A 195 -5.06 -14.04 0.95
N SER A 196 -3.79 -13.72 0.75
CA SER A 196 -3.15 -13.73 -0.56
C SER A 196 -1.65 -13.94 -0.44
N LYS A 197 -1.04 -14.37 -1.54
CA LYS A 197 0.40 -14.58 -1.63
C LYS A 197 1.00 -13.70 -2.73
N PHE A 198 2.26 -13.33 -2.53
CA PHE A 198 3.01 -12.43 -3.40
C PHE A 198 4.39 -13.02 -3.66
N GLY A 199 4.55 -13.60 -4.85
CA GLY A 199 5.69 -14.41 -5.27
C GLY A 199 5.27 -15.49 -6.26
N ASP A 200 6.26 -16.20 -6.81
CA ASP A 200 6.07 -17.23 -7.85
C ASP A 200 6.30 -18.64 -7.30
N SER A 201 6.27 -18.83 -5.99
CA SER A 201 6.54 -20.11 -5.35
C SER A 201 5.30 -21.03 -5.37
N LYS A 202 5.54 -22.30 -4.99
CA LYS A 202 4.50 -23.35 -4.93
C LYS A 202 3.63 -23.32 -3.65
N TYR A 203 4.02 -22.55 -2.64
CA TYR A 203 3.31 -22.50 -1.36
C TYR A 203 1.91 -21.91 -1.51
N GLN A 204 0.94 -22.52 -0.84
CA GLN A 204 -0.43 -22.04 -0.71
C GLN A 204 -0.66 -21.35 0.63
N VAL A 205 -1.64 -20.45 0.69
CA VAL A 205 -1.99 -19.71 1.92
C VAL A 205 -2.34 -20.68 3.05
N GLU A 206 -3.11 -21.72 2.76
CA GLU A 206 -3.57 -22.72 3.74
C GLU A 206 -2.40 -23.49 4.36
N THR A 207 -1.36 -23.77 3.57
CA THR A 207 -0.15 -24.44 4.05
C THR A 207 0.57 -23.59 5.09
N ILE A 208 0.64 -22.28 4.88
CA ILE A 208 1.29 -21.36 5.81
C ILE A 208 0.44 -21.13 7.06
N VAL A 209 -0.87 -21.01 6.92
CA VAL A 209 -1.79 -20.93 8.07
C VAL A 209 -1.65 -22.18 8.95
N GLY A 210 -1.65 -23.38 8.35
CA GLY A 210 -1.42 -24.63 9.08
C GLY A 210 -0.06 -24.66 9.77
N PHE A 211 1.00 -24.25 9.08
CA PHE A 211 2.35 -24.17 9.66
C PHE A 211 2.42 -23.25 10.89
N LEU A 212 1.79 -22.07 10.86
CA LEU A 212 1.75 -21.16 12.01
C LEU A 212 0.97 -21.76 13.19
N LEU A 213 -0.15 -22.42 12.92
CA LEU A 213 -0.96 -23.09 13.94
C LEU A 213 -0.19 -24.24 14.62
N ASP A 214 0.50 -25.06 13.84
CA ASP A 214 1.31 -26.18 14.34
C ASP A 214 2.44 -25.71 15.27
N HIS A 215 2.98 -24.51 15.02
CA HIS A 215 4.02 -23.89 15.84
C HIS A 215 3.46 -23.04 17.00
N GLN A 216 2.14 -22.98 17.17
CA GLN A 216 1.44 -22.17 18.19
C GLN A 216 1.85 -20.69 18.13
N VAL A 217 2.02 -20.17 16.93
CA VAL A 217 2.45 -18.80 16.70
C VAL A 217 1.23 -17.92 16.52
N ASP A 218 1.12 -16.92 17.38
CA ASP A 218 0.22 -15.79 17.18
C ASP A 218 1.07 -14.52 16.98
N PRO A 219 1.24 -14.06 15.72
CA PRO A 219 1.99 -12.85 15.41
C PRO A 219 1.38 -11.58 16.04
N ALA A 220 0.17 -11.66 16.61
CA ALA A 220 -0.50 -10.54 17.28
C ALA A 220 0.25 -10.00 18.51
N ASN A 221 1.03 -10.84 19.20
CA ASN A 221 1.69 -10.44 20.45
C ASN A 221 3.11 -9.91 20.23
N MET A 222 3.81 -10.39 19.21
CA MET A 222 5.16 -9.96 18.85
C MET A 222 5.55 -10.50 17.47
N PRO A 223 6.45 -9.79 16.75
CA PRO A 223 7.12 -10.36 15.58
C PRO A 223 7.74 -11.72 15.90
N TRP A 224 7.52 -12.68 15.01
CA TRP A 224 8.07 -14.03 15.14
C TRP A 224 9.07 -14.27 14.01
N VAL A 225 10.35 -14.36 14.37
CA VAL A 225 11.45 -14.70 13.46
C VAL A 225 12.01 -16.06 13.82
N ARG A 226 12.11 -16.96 12.86
CA ARG A 226 12.80 -18.25 13.01
C ARG A 226 13.62 -18.56 11.78
N ASN A 227 14.89 -18.84 12.03
CA ASN A 227 15.86 -19.29 11.04
C ASN A 227 16.24 -20.74 11.35
N HIS A 228 16.70 -21.47 10.33
CA HIS A 228 17.12 -22.89 10.42
C HIS A 228 16.04 -23.87 10.91
N LEU A 229 14.79 -23.69 10.50
CA LEU A 229 13.66 -24.52 10.93
C LEU A 229 13.63 -25.94 10.32
N ALA A 230 14.18 -26.13 9.11
CA ALA A 230 14.14 -27.38 8.34
C ALA A 230 12.77 -28.12 8.40
N THR A 231 11.66 -27.36 8.29
CA THR A 231 10.32 -27.90 8.46
C THR A 231 9.72 -28.28 7.11
N SER A 232 9.44 -29.57 6.92
CA SER A 232 8.78 -30.07 5.71
C SER A 232 7.28 -29.81 5.74
N THR A 233 6.76 -29.09 4.75
CA THR A 233 5.32 -28.90 4.52
C THR A 233 4.88 -29.63 3.25
N ARG A 234 3.56 -29.66 2.98
CA ARG A 234 3.01 -30.22 1.73
C ARG A 234 3.61 -29.56 0.48
N ASP A 235 3.85 -28.26 0.55
CA ASP A 235 4.29 -27.49 -0.61
C ASP A 235 5.80 -27.36 -0.70
N GLY A 236 6.56 -27.54 0.39
CA GLY A 236 8.02 -27.47 0.39
C GLY A 236 8.62 -27.33 1.77
N GLU A 237 9.94 -27.18 1.83
CA GLU A 237 10.67 -27.00 3.09
C GLU A 237 10.70 -25.51 3.48
N ILE A 238 10.29 -25.21 4.71
CA ILE A 238 10.40 -23.88 5.31
C ILE A 238 11.65 -23.87 6.20
N ASN A 239 12.63 -23.05 5.80
CA ASN A 239 13.93 -22.92 6.45
C ASN A 239 14.06 -21.62 7.24
N SER A 240 13.50 -20.52 6.72
CA SER A 240 13.40 -19.25 7.43
C SER A 240 12.00 -18.67 7.30
N VAL A 241 11.53 -18.02 8.37
CA VAL A 241 10.23 -17.35 8.43
C VAL A 241 10.33 -16.09 9.28
N VAL A 242 9.64 -15.05 8.84
CA VAL A 242 9.31 -13.87 9.65
C VAL A 242 7.81 -13.62 9.55
N ALA A 243 7.15 -13.43 10.68
CA ALA A 243 5.73 -13.11 10.76
C ALA A 243 5.50 -11.90 11.66
N VAL A 244 4.68 -10.96 11.20
CA VAL A 244 4.30 -9.75 11.95
C VAL A 244 2.79 -9.53 11.88
N ALA A 245 2.23 -8.83 12.86
CA ALA A 245 0.82 -8.46 12.84
C ALA A 245 0.52 -7.38 11.78
N VAL A 246 -0.70 -7.44 11.24
CA VAL A 246 -1.31 -6.34 10.47
C VAL A 246 -2.46 -5.80 11.31
N GLY A 247 -2.38 -4.54 11.74
CA GLY A 247 -3.40 -3.92 12.58
C GLY A 247 -2.90 -2.65 13.26
N GLU A 248 -3.80 -1.97 13.96
CA GLU A 248 -3.49 -0.83 14.84
C GLU A 248 -3.99 -1.15 16.25
N GLN A 249 -3.47 -0.49 17.29
CA GLN A 249 -3.72 -0.80 18.71
C GLN A 249 -5.17 -1.20 19.02
N GLY A 250 -5.40 -2.49 19.28
CA GLY A 250 -6.71 -3.06 19.65
C GLY A 250 -7.56 -3.60 18.49
N HIS A 251 -7.16 -3.41 17.24
CA HIS A 251 -7.85 -3.95 16.06
C HIS A 251 -6.87 -4.64 15.10
N ARG A 252 -6.91 -5.98 15.11
CA ARG A 252 -6.09 -6.86 14.28
C ARG A 252 -6.84 -7.15 12.98
N LEU A 253 -6.19 -6.96 11.85
CA LEU A 253 -6.67 -7.41 10.54
C LEU A 253 -6.12 -8.78 10.16
N GLY A 254 -4.92 -9.11 10.64
CA GLY A 254 -4.27 -10.37 10.31
C GLY A 254 -2.76 -10.36 10.52
N SER A 255 -2.01 -10.93 9.60
CA SER A 255 -0.55 -11.05 9.69
C SER A 255 0.12 -11.05 8.31
N LEU A 256 1.32 -10.48 8.23
CA LEU A 256 2.22 -10.65 7.10
C LEU A 256 3.25 -11.73 7.44
N VAL A 257 3.52 -12.63 6.49
CA VAL A 257 4.47 -13.73 6.68
C VAL A 257 5.39 -13.81 5.48
N ALA A 258 6.70 -13.69 5.67
CA ALA A 258 7.67 -13.98 4.62
C ALA A 258 8.38 -15.30 4.91
N ILE A 259 8.57 -16.12 3.88
CA ILE A 259 9.27 -17.41 4.02
C ILE A 259 10.48 -17.48 3.09
N ASN A 260 11.47 -18.24 3.53
CA ASN A 260 12.67 -18.64 2.80
C ASN A 260 13.35 -17.48 2.07
N ARG A 261 14.34 -16.86 2.70
CA ARG A 261 15.15 -15.85 2.02
C ARG A 261 15.98 -16.48 0.88
N SER A 262 15.86 -15.92 -0.32
CA SER A 262 16.60 -16.33 -1.50
C SER A 262 18.04 -15.81 -1.44
N PRO A 263 19.07 -16.63 -1.69
CA PRO A 263 20.48 -16.20 -1.65
C PRO A 263 20.84 -15.24 -2.79
N VAL A 264 21.88 -14.41 -2.61
CA VAL A 264 22.43 -13.60 -3.71
C VAL A 264 23.31 -14.52 -4.53
N VAL A 265 22.96 -14.78 -5.77
CA VAL A 265 23.88 -15.42 -6.71
C VAL A 265 24.75 -14.34 -7.32
N ASN A 266 25.97 -14.17 -6.83
CA ASN A 266 26.98 -13.35 -7.48
C ASN A 266 28.06 -14.26 -8.07
N GLU A 267 28.19 -14.29 -9.40
CA GLU A 267 29.19 -15.11 -10.09
C GLU A 267 30.64 -14.69 -9.81
N HIS A 268 30.85 -13.47 -9.29
CA HIS A 268 32.17 -12.82 -9.21
C HIS A 268 32.64 -12.53 -7.78
N ALA A 269 31.87 -12.90 -6.76
CA ALA A 269 32.26 -12.75 -5.37
C ALA A 269 31.77 -13.95 -4.55
N PRO A 270 32.52 -14.39 -3.51
CA PRO A 270 31.96 -15.33 -2.55
C PRO A 270 30.64 -14.77 -2.01
N PRO A 271 29.62 -15.60 -1.78
CA PRO A 271 28.31 -15.12 -1.32
C PRO A 271 28.50 -14.34 -0.02
N VAL A 272 28.35 -13.02 -0.11
CA VAL A 272 28.33 -12.14 1.05
C VAL A 272 26.90 -12.16 1.58
N TYR A 273 26.75 -12.82 2.74
CA TYR A 273 25.64 -12.73 3.69
C TYR A 273 24.35 -13.55 3.50
N ASP A 274 23.65 -13.57 4.63
CA ASP A 274 22.91 -14.61 5.34
C ASP A 274 21.50 -14.96 4.77
N PRO A 275 21.12 -16.24 4.60
CA PRO A 275 19.76 -16.67 4.23
C PRO A 275 18.70 -16.46 5.34
N GLU A 276 19.07 -15.72 6.38
CA GLU A 276 18.27 -15.44 7.56
C GLU A 276 17.48 -14.15 7.43
N PHE A 277 16.30 -14.13 8.06
CA PHE A 277 15.58 -12.88 8.32
C PHE A 277 16.16 -12.22 9.57
N GLY A 278 16.38 -10.92 9.48
CA GLY A 278 16.92 -10.09 10.57
C GLY A 278 15.94 -9.03 11.04
N SER A 279 16.42 -8.14 11.92
CA SER A 279 15.62 -7.02 12.47
C SER A 279 15.11 -6.06 11.40
N TRP A 280 15.87 -5.88 10.31
CA TRP A 280 15.47 -5.03 9.19
C TRP A 280 14.25 -5.58 8.44
N ASP A 281 14.20 -6.90 8.23
CA ASP A 281 13.08 -7.57 7.56
C ASP A 281 11.79 -7.47 8.39
N VAL A 282 11.92 -7.56 9.72
CA VAL A 282 10.81 -7.31 10.65
C VAL A 282 10.30 -5.88 10.50
N GLY A 283 11.19 -4.88 10.55
CA GLY A 283 10.81 -3.47 10.45
C GLY A 283 10.07 -3.16 9.15
N LEU A 284 10.53 -3.68 8.01
CA LEU A 284 9.86 -3.51 6.72
C LEU A 284 8.46 -4.13 6.68
N LEU A 285 8.30 -5.34 7.23
CA LEU A 285 7.01 -5.99 7.30
C LEU A 285 6.06 -5.26 8.25
N GLU A 286 6.55 -4.77 9.40
CA GLU A 286 5.76 -3.98 10.34
C GLU A 286 5.27 -2.67 9.69
N GLU A 287 6.16 -1.95 8.99
CA GLU A 287 5.81 -0.75 8.23
C GLU A 287 4.76 -1.03 7.15
N ALA A 288 4.94 -2.11 6.39
CA ALA A 288 3.96 -2.55 5.41
C ALA A 288 2.63 -2.91 6.09
N GLY A 289 2.66 -3.60 7.22
CA GLY A 289 1.48 -3.97 8.00
C GLY A 289 0.68 -2.76 8.48
N VAL A 290 1.35 -1.73 9.00
CA VAL A 290 0.71 -0.45 9.39
C VAL A 290 0.11 0.27 8.19
N LEU A 291 0.83 0.32 7.06
CA LEU A 291 0.31 0.96 5.85
C LEU A 291 -0.93 0.24 5.33
N LEU A 292 -0.89 -1.10 5.23
CA LEU A 292 -2.02 -1.90 4.78
C LEU A 292 -3.23 -1.71 5.69
N SER A 293 -3.03 -1.72 7.01
CA SER A 293 -4.13 -1.59 7.96
C SER A 293 -4.80 -0.23 7.88
N THR A 294 -4.01 0.85 7.84
CA THR A 294 -4.52 2.22 7.72
C THR A 294 -5.24 2.42 6.39
N GLN A 295 -4.68 1.95 5.27
CA GLN A 295 -5.30 2.15 3.96
C GLN A 295 -6.55 1.31 3.76
N ALA A 296 -6.56 0.05 4.22
CA ALA A 296 -7.76 -0.78 4.18
C ALA A 296 -8.89 -0.16 5.04
N HIS A 297 -8.56 0.35 6.23
CA HIS A 297 -9.52 1.08 7.06
C HIS A 297 -10.05 2.34 6.36
N ASN A 298 -9.20 3.14 5.72
CA ASN A 298 -9.63 4.33 4.98
C ASN A 298 -10.55 4.00 3.80
N ILE A 299 -10.23 2.96 3.03
CA ILE A 299 -11.09 2.49 1.93
C ILE A 299 -12.44 2.05 2.48
N HIS A 300 -12.46 1.30 3.59
CA HIS A 300 -13.69 0.91 4.25
C HIS A 300 -14.54 2.11 4.68
N LEU A 301 -13.95 3.09 5.38
CA LEU A 301 -14.64 4.31 5.80
C LEU A 301 -15.21 5.11 4.61
N LEU A 302 -14.47 5.18 3.50
CA LEU A 302 -14.94 5.82 2.26
C LEU A 302 -16.16 5.11 1.68
N LEU A 303 -16.13 3.78 1.61
CA LEU A 303 -17.25 2.98 1.11
C LEU A 303 -18.47 3.08 2.03
N GLU A 304 -18.29 2.95 3.34
CA GLU A 304 -19.36 3.10 4.33
C GLU A 304 -19.97 4.50 4.28
N SER A 305 -19.14 5.55 4.18
CA SER A 305 -19.62 6.92 4.03
C SER A 305 -20.44 7.10 2.75
N ASN A 306 -20.05 6.46 1.65
CA ASN A 306 -20.80 6.52 0.39
C ASN A 306 -22.13 5.75 0.48
N GLU A 307 -22.15 4.58 1.11
CA GLU A 307 -23.36 3.81 1.35
C GLU A 307 -24.35 4.56 2.25
N LEU A 308 -23.86 5.14 3.35
CA LEU A 308 -24.67 5.97 4.25
C LEU A 308 -25.22 7.21 3.53
N PHE A 309 -24.40 7.84 2.67
CA PHE A 309 -24.83 8.98 1.87
C PHE A 309 -25.97 8.61 0.92
N LEU A 310 -25.76 7.59 0.07
CA LEU A 310 -26.79 7.12 -0.86
C LEU A 310 -28.05 6.62 -0.14
N GLY A 311 -27.87 5.84 0.94
CA GLY A 311 -28.96 5.35 1.78
C GLY A 311 -29.79 6.50 2.38
N THR A 312 -29.14 7.59 2.80
CA THR A 312 -29.81 8.80 3.29
C THR A 312 -30.63 9.48 2.20
N LEU A 313 -30.09 9.61 0.97
CA LEU A 313 -30.83 10.19 -0.15
C LEU A 313 -32.06 9.35 -0.52
N HIS A 314 -31.91 8.02 -0.59
CA HIS A 314 -33.02 7.11 -0.81
C HIS A 314 -34.07 7.17 0.31
N ALA A 315 -33.64 7.28 1.57
CA ALA A 315 -34.55 7.41 2.70
C ALA A 315 -35.33 8.73 2.65
N MET A 316 -34.67 9.86 2.32
CA MET A 316 -35.33 11.15 2.14
C MET A 316 -36.36 11.11 1.01
N SER A 317 -35.97 10.59 -0.16
CA SER A 317 -36.86 10.43 -1.31
C SER A 317 -38.05 9.53 -0.97
N SER A 318 -37.79 8.38 -0.34
CA SER A 318 -38.83 7.44 0.11
C SER A 318 -39.80 8.06 1.12
N ALA A 319 -39.33 8.93 2.01
CA ALA A 319 -40.17 9.61 2.97
C ALA A 319 -41.15 10.61 2.30
N ILE A 320 -40.69 11.30 1.24
CA ILE A 320 -41.58 12.15 0.42
C ILE A 320 -42.56 11.29 -0.38
N ASP A 321 -42.05 10.24 -1.03
CA ASP A 321 -42.84 9.29 -1.80
C ASP A 321 -43.91 8.58 -0.94
N ALA A 322 -43.66 8.38 0.35
CA ALA A 322 -44.64 7.80 1.29
C ALA A 322 -45.71 8.79 1.72
N ARG A 323 -45.37 10.09 1.76
CA ARG A 323 -46.33 11.15 2.12
C ARG A 323 -47.30 11.41 0.97
N ASP A 324 -46.82 11.38 -0.27
CA ASP A 324 -47.65 11.38 -1.47
C ASP A 324 -48.06 9.93 -1.78
N ARG A 325 -49.28 9.53 -1.36
CA ARG A 325 -49.82 8.16 -1.49
C ARG A 325 -49.73 7.53 -2.89
N TYR A 326 -49.35 8.30 -3.91
CA TYR A 326 -49.32 7.93 -5.32
C TYR A 326 -47.91 7.65 -5.87
N THR A 327 -46.85 7.91 -5.09
CA THR A 327 -45.46 7.95 -5.59
C THR A 327 -44.55 6.89 -4.98
N GLN A 328 -45.03 5.86 -4.30
CA GLN A 328 -44.13 4.86 -3.70
C GLN A 328 -43.18 4.23 -4.76
N GLY A 329 -41.87 4.48 -4.60
CA GLY A 329 -40.83 4.02 -5.52
C GLY A 329 -40.82 4.73 -6.88
N HIS A 330 -41.57 5.83 -7.04
CA HIS A 330 -41.63 6.62 -8.26
C HIS A 330 -40.27 7.25 -8.55
N SER A 331 -39.69 7.93 -7.56
CA SER A 331 -38.41 8.62 -7.71
C SER A 331 -37.30 7.65 -8.14
N GLU A 332 -37.30 6.42 -7.60
CA GLU A 332 -36.39 5.34 -8.00
C GLU A 332 -36.58 4.91 -9.46
N ARG A 333 -37.83 4.68 -9.90
CA ARG A 333 -38.12 4.26 -11.28
C ARG A 333 -37.77 5.34 -12.29
N VAL A 334 -38.06 6.60 -11.97
CA VAL A 334 -37.67 7.77 -12.78
C VAL A 334 -36.16 7.87 -12.89
N ALA A 335 -35.44 7.78 -11.77
CA ALA A 335 -33.99 7.84 -11.74
C ALA A 335 -33.34 6.73 -12.58
N ARG A 336 -33.81 5.48 -12.44
CA ARG A 336 -33.31 4.34 -13.22
C ARG A 336 -33.55 4.51 -14.71
N LEU A 337 -34.77 4.90 -15.10
CA LEU A 337 -35.09 5.17 -16.50
C LEU A 337 -34.21 6.28 -17.07
N ALA A 338 -34.05 7.38 -16.33
CA ALA A 338 -33.22 8.50 -16.75
C ALA A 338 -31.74 8.10 -16.92
N TYR A 339 -31.21 7.26 -16.02
CA TYR A 339 -29.88 6.68 -16.12
C TYR A 339 -29.72 5.81 -17.38
N GLU A 340 -30.68 4.92 -17.64
CA GLU A 340 -30.65 4.04 -18.81
C GLU A 340 -30.73 4.83 -20.12
N LEU A 341 -31.56 5.88 -20.17
CA LEU A 341 -31.62 6.81 -21.30
C LEU A 341 -30.29 7.54 -21.50
N ALA A 342 -29.72 8.09 -20.44
CA ALA A 342 -28.43 8.78 -20.48
C ALA A 342 -27.30 7.88 -21.02
N LYS A 343 -27.28 6.62 -20.58
CA LYS A 343 -26.32 5.61 -21.05
C LYS A 343 -26.52 5.28 -22.53
N LEU A 344 -27.77 5.10 -22.98
CA LEU A 344 -28.08 4.86 -24.41
C LEU A 344 -27.69 6.05 -25.29
N MET A 345 -27.78 7.27 -24.76
CA MET A 345 -27.35 8.50 -25.43
C MET A 345 -25.82 8.65 -25.53
N GLY A 346 -25.04 7.76 -24.90
CA GLY A 346 -23.58 7.79 -24.91
C GLY A 346 -22.97 8.82 -23.96
N LEU A 347 -23.68 9.19 -22.90
CA LEU A 347 -23.14 10.06 -21.86
C LEU A 347 -22.08 9.33 -21.00
N THR A 348 -21.20 10.09 -20.36
CA THR A 348 -20.18 9.53 -19.46
C THR A 348 -20.83 8.90 -18.23
N ASP A 349 -20.17 7.94 -17.58
CA ASP A 349 -20.69 7.32 -16.35
C ASP A 349 -20.97 8.36 -15.26
N LEU A 350 -20.10 9.38 -15.15
CA LEU A 350 -20.31 10.51 -14.24
C LEU A 350 -21.62 11.25 -14.55
N ALA A 351 -21.86 11.65 -15.80
CA ALA A 351 -23.10 12.34 -16.19
C ALA A 351 -24.34 11.46 -15.99
N CYS A 352 -24.24 10.15 -16.22
CA CYS A 352 -25.32 9.20 -15.93
C CYS A 352 -25.64 9.18 -14.43
N GLN A 353 -24.63 9.15 -13.56
CA GLN A 353 -24.81 9.19 -12.10
C GLN A 353 -25.41 10.52 -11.62
N GLU A 354 -24.97 11.65 -12.18
CA GLU A 354 -25.54 12.97 -11.87
C GLU A 354 -27.04 13.04 -12.23
N ILE A 355 -27.43 12.48 -13.39
CA ILE A 355 -28.83 12.39 -13.82
C ILE A 355 -29.63 11.46 -12.90
N TYR A 356 -29.06 10.32 -12.52
CA TYR A 356 -29.68 9.38 -11.58
C TYR A 356 -30.00 10.05 -10.24
N LEU A 357 -29.01 10.68 -9.62
CA LEU A 357 -29.18 11.36 -8.33
C LEU A 357 -30.13 12.56 -8.43
N SER A 358 -30.13 13.28 -9.56
CA SER A 358 -31.14 14.30 -9.84
C SER A 358 -32.55 13.71 -9.88
N GLY A 359 -32.71 12.52 -10.47
CA GLY A 359 -33.98 11.80 -10.51
C GLY A 359 -34.47 11.33 -9.14
N ILE A 360 -33.57 10.86 -8.28
CA ILE A 360 -33.93 10.48 -6.90
C ILE A 360 -34.50 11.67 -6.11
N LEU A 361 -33.99 12.88 -6.39
CA LEU A 361 -34.30 14.07 -5.62
C LEU A 361 -35.26 15.05 -6.32
N HIS A 362 -35.68 14.80 -7.57
CA HIS A 362 -36.41 15.78 -8.38
C HIS A 362 -37.66 16.34 -7.66
N ASP A 363 -38.33 15.48 -6.90
CA ASP A 363 -39.58 15.77 -6.20
C ASP A 363 -39.40 16.10 -4.71
N ILE A 364 -38.16 16.21 -4.19
CA ILE A 364 -37.89 16.45 -2.75
C ILE A 364 -38.59 17.70 -2.22
N GLY A 365 -38.76 18.71 -3.07
CA GLY A 365 -39.43 19.96 -2.73
C GLY A 365 -40.93 19.84 -2.47
N LYS A 366 -41.55 18.69 -2.83
CA LYS A 366 -42.93 18.39 -2.43
C LYS A 366 -43.08 18.50 -0.93
N ILE A 367 -42.01 18.29 -0.14
CA ILE A 367 -42.01 18.46 1.33
C ILE A 367 -42.65 19.78 1.80
N GLY A 368 -42.45 20.88 1.06
CA GLY A 368 -42.97 22.21 1.37
C GLY A 368 -44.40 22.46 0.88
N ILE A 369 -45.03 21.51 0.19
CA ILE A 369 -46.40 21.63 -0.33
C ILE A 369 -47.42 21.21 0.75
N PRO A 370 -48.45 22.02 1.04
CA PRO A 370 -49.48 21.68 2.02
C PRO A 370 -50.28 20.42 1.65
N ASP A 371 -50.55 19.56 2.63
CA ASP A 371 -51.31 18.31 2.47
C ASP A 371 -52.68 18.50 1.81
N ARG A 372 -53.39 19.60 2.12
CA ARG A 372 -54.69 19.91 1.51
C ARG A 372 -54.63 20.07 -0.02
N VAL A 373 -53.46 20.41 -0.55
CA VAL A 373 -53.19 20.54 -1.99
C VAL A 373 -52.62 19.22 -2.52
N LEU A 374 -51.58 18.68 -1.86
CA LEU A 374 -50.87 17.49 -2.31
C LEU A 374 -51.74 16.23 -2.31
N LEU A 375 -52.62 16.07 -1.32
CA LEU A 375 -53.46 14.88 -1.14
C LEU A 375 -54.88 15.04 -1.69
N LYS A 376 -55.14 16.07 -2.50
CA LYS A 376 -56.48 16.34 -3.02
C LYS A 376 -56.90 15.26 -4.03
N ALA A 377 -58.05 14.64 -3.77
CA ALA A 377 -58.63 13.54 -4.55
C ALA A 377 -59.21 13.92 -5.92
N GLY A 378 -59.07 15.17 -6.36
CA GLY A 378 -59.72 15.71 -7.54
C GLY A 378 -58.87 16.77 -8.24
N THR A 379 -59.42 17.40 -9.26
CA THR A 379 -58.72 18.45 -10.01
C THR A 379 -58.35 19.61 -9.10
N LEU A 380 -57.12 20.10 -9.26
CA LEU A 380 -56.63 21.29 -8.59
C LEU A 380 -57.24 22.54 -9.22
N THR A 381 -57.50 23.57 -8.42
CA THR A 381 -57.74 24.92 -8.94
C THR A 381 -56.43 25.54 -9.45
N ASP A 382 -56.51 26.63 -10.20
CA ASP A 382 -55.31 27.32 -10.69
C ASP A 382 -54.42 27.83 -9.55
N GLU A 383 -55.02 28.24 -8.42
CA GLU A 383 -54.30 28.66 -7.21
C GLU A 383 -53.61 27.48 -6.55
N GLU A 384 -54.30 26.34 -6.41
CA GLU A 384 -53.71 25.12 -5.85
C GLU A 384 -52.59 24.57 -6.74
N TYR A 385 -52.77 24.61 -8.06
CA TYR A 385 -51.75 24.20 -9.02
C TYR A 385 -50.53 25.13 -8.97
N SER A 386 -50.75 26.43 -8.78
CA SER A 386 -49.66 27.41 -8.57
C SER A 386 -48.86 27.13 -7.30
N ILE A 387 -49.45 26.53 -6.27
CA ILE A 387 -48.73 26.06 -5.08
C ILE A 387 -47.86 24.85 -5.44
N ILE A 388 -48.40 23.85 -6.16
CA ILE A 388 -47.62 22.68 -6.58
C ILE A 388 -46.40 23.09 -7.43
N LYS A 389 -46.54 24.06 -8.34
CA LYS A 389 -45.44 24.54 -9.18
C LYS A 389 -44.24 25.10 -8.42
N GLN A 390 -44.35 25.32 -7.11
CA GLN A 390 -43.25 25.81 -6.27
C GLN A 390 -42.27 24.70 -5.86
N HIS A 391 -42.66 23.43 -5.97
CA HIS A 391 -41.81 22.34 -5.48
C HIS A 391 -40.42 22.25 -6.15
N PRO A 392 -40.20 22.59 -7.44
CA PRO A 392 -38.85 22.56 -8.01
C PRO A 392 -37.93 23.59 -7.32
N GLU A 393 -38.43 24.79 -7.06
CA GLU A 393 -37.66 25.84 -6.36
C GLU A 393 -37.46 25.53 -4.88
N ILE A 394 -38.46 24.94 -4.22
CA ILE A 394 -38.33 24.47 -2.83
C ILE A 394 -37.27 23.36 -2.78
N GLY A 395 -37.31 22.41 -3.72
CA GLY A 395 -36.35 21.32 -3.82
C GLY A 395 -34.94 21.82 -4.07
N TYR A 396 -34.77 22.77 -4.99
CA TYR A 396 -33.52 23.46 -5.23
C TYR A 396 -32.97 24.07 -3.93
N ARG A 397 -33.77 24.85 -3.19
CA ARG A 397 -33.33 25.50 -1.94
C ARG A 397 -32.96 24.52 -0.83
N ILE A 398 -33.60 23.35 -0.78
CA ILE A 398 -33.27 22.29 0.17
C ILE A 398 -31.91 21.67 -0.18
N VAL A 399 -31.72 21.31 -1.45
CA VAL A 399 -30.53 20.58 -1.90
C VAL A 399 -29.32 21.49 -2.08
N GLU A 400 -29.50 22.79 -2.34
CA GLU A 400 -28.41 23.76 -2.49
C GLU A 400 -27.54 23.87 -1.22
N GLN A 401 -28.11 23.56 -0.05
CA GLN A 401 -27.38 23.50 1.23
C GLN A 401 -26.40 22.31 1.29
N LEU A 402 -26.60 21.30 0.45
CA LEU A 402 -25.75 20.12 0.33
C LEU A 402 -24.76 20.34 -0.81
N GLY A 403 -23.61 20.96 -0.50
CA GLY A 403 -22.58 21.33 -1.50
C GLY A 403 -22.17 20.19 -2.44
N HIS A 404 -22.10 18.96 -1.93
CA HIS A 404 -21.79 17.77 -2.72
C HIS A 404 -22.87 17.39 -3.75
N LEU A 405 -24.06 18.00 -3.72
CA LEU A 405 -25.17 17.72 -4.64
C LEU A 405 -25.47 18.88 -5.60
N HIS A 406 -24.58 19.87 -5.70
CA HIS A 406 -24.77 21.01 -6.60
C HIS A 406 -24.96 20.60 -8.07
N PHE A 407 -24.34 19.49 -8.49
CA PHE A 407 -24.54 18.93 -9.82
C PHE A 407 -25.99 18.53 -10.11
N ALA A 408 -26.79 18.19 -9.08
CA ALA A 408 -28.16 17.70 -9.25
C ALA A 408 -29.21 18.81 -9.32
N LEU A 409 -28.84 20.02 -8.88
CA LEU A 409 -29.73 21.18 -8.80
C LEU A 409 -30.43 21.54 -10.11
N PRO A 410 -29.77 21.50 -11.30
CA PRO A 410 -30.43 21.81 -12.55
C PRO A 410 -31.54 20.81 -12.90
N GLY A 411 -31.34 19.53 -12.58
CA GLY A 411 -32.36 18.50 -12.77
C GLY A 411 -33.56 18.74 -11.88
N ILE A 412 -33.33 19.02 -10.59
CA ILE A 412 -34.39 19.30 -9.61
C ILE A 412 -35.17 20.57 -9.99
N LEU A 413 -34.50 21.65 -10.38
CA LEU A 413 -35.16 22.93 -10.62
C LEU A 413 -35.97 22.95 -11.92
N TYR A 414 -35.51 22.24 -12.96
CA TYR A 414 -36.02 22.40 -14.32
C TYR A 414 -36.72 21.16 -14.90
N HIS A 415 -36.90 20.06 -14.15
CA HIS A 415 -37.53 18.84 -14.68
C HIS A 415 -38.99 19.02 -15.17
N HIS A 416 -39.65 20.12 -14.81
CA HIS A 416 -40.97 20.49 -15.33
C HIS A 416 -40.95 21.59 -16.41
N GLU A 417 -39.76 22.00 -16.84
CA GLU A 417 -39.64 22.82 -18.04
C GLU A 417 -40.04 22.01 -19.27
N ARG A 418 -40.65 22.70 -20.25
CA ARG A 418 -41.10 22.08 -21.49
C ARG A 418 -40.29 22.60 -22.64
N PHE A 419 -39.99 21.73 -23.60
CA PHE A 419 -39.14 22.10 -24.74
C PHE A 419 -39.68 23.30 -25.54
N ASP A 420 -41.01 23.49 -25.55
CA ASP A 420 -41.72 24.61 -26.17
C ASP A 420 -41.73 25.93 -25.38
N GLY A 421 -41.18 25.95 -24.15
CA GLY A 421 -41.14 27.13 -23.29
C GLY A 421 -42.43 27.41 -22.52
N LYS A 422 -43.36 26.45 -22.45
CA LYS A 422 -44.62 26.59 -21.67
C LYS A 422 -44.55 25.93 -20.29
N GLY A 423 -43.36 25.50 -19.88
CA GLY A 423 -43.11 24.80 -18.61
C GLY A 423 -42.99 25.75 -17.43
N TYR A 424 -42.47 25.25 -16.32
CA TYR A 424 -42.20 26.04 -15.13
C TYR A 424 -40.92 25.52 -14.45
N PRO A 425 -40.24 26.31 -13.58
CA PRO A 425 -40.62 27.63 -13.06
C PRO A 425 -40.24 28.83 -13.95
N HIS A 426 -39.29 28.69 -14.87
CA HIS A 426 -38.66 29.80 -15.57
C HIS A 426 -39.04 29.91 -17.06
N ASN A 427 -39.84 28.99 -17.59
CA ASN A 427 -40.29 28.97 -18.99
C ASN A 427 -39.11 28.87 -19.97
N LEU A 428 -38.07 28.11 -19.60
CA LEU A 428 -36.92 27.86 -20.46
C LEU A 428 -37.36 27.11 -21.72
N ARG A 429 -36.72 27.40 -22.86
CA ARG A 429 -37.10 26.85 -24.16
C ARG A 429 -35.94 26.11 -24.82
N GLY A 430 -36.26 24.96 -25.43
CA GLY A 430 -35.31 24.16 -26.19
C GLY A 430 -34.09 23.76 -25.37
N GLU A 431 -32.90 23.96 -25.93
CA GLU A 431 -31.62 23.59 -25.33
C GLU A 431 -31.17 24.51 -24.19
N SER A 432 -31.90 25.61 -23.91
CA SER A 432 -31.67 26.39 -22.69
C SER A 432 -32.04 25.60 -21.42
N ILE A 433 -32.86 24.55 -21.57
CA ILE A 433 -33.16 23.61 -20.50
C ILE A 433 -31.97 22.65 -20.35
N PRO A 434 -31.40 22.51 -19.14
CA PRO A 434 -30.30 21.57 -18.89
C PRO A 434 -30.62 20.16 -19.38
N LEU A 435 -29.63 19.47 -19.94
CA LEU A 435 -29.84 18.15 -20.54
C LEU A 435 -30.46 17.16 -19.55
N MET A 436 -29.96 17.12 -18.30
CA MET A 436 -30.50 16.27 -17.25
C MET A 436 -32.00 16.51 -17.00
N ALA A 437 -32.44 17.76 -16.98
CA ALA A 437 -33.84 18.11 -16.78
C ALA A 437 -34.71 17.65 -17.95
N ARG A 438 -34.21 17.78 -19.19
CA ARG A 438 -34.91 17.26 -20.39
C ARG A 438 -35.04 15.74 -20.37
N VAL A 439 -34.03 15.02 -19.87
CA VAL A 439 -34.07 13.55 -19.70
C VAL A 439 -35.10 13.19 -18.62
N LEU A 440 -35.03 13.84 -17.46
CA LEU A 440 -35.96 13.61 -16.35
C LEU A 440 -37.41 13.89 -16.74
N ALA A 441 -37.69 14.94 -17.52
CA ALA A 441 -39.03 15.26 -17.98
C ALA A 441 -39.68 14.13 -18.81
N VAL A 442 -38.88 13.38 -19.59
CA VAL A 442 -39.36 12.21 -20.34
C VAL A 442 -39.57 11.03 -19.39
N ALA A 443 -38.61 10.78 -18.50
CA ALA A 443 -38.66 9.66 -17.56
C ALA A 443 -39.83 9.78 -16.56
N ASP A 444 -40.01 10.95 -15.96
CA ASP A 444 -41.10 11.27 -15.03
C ASP A 444 -42.47 11.11 -15.72
N ALA A 445 -42.63 11.71 -16.90
CA ALA A 445 -43.89 11.59 -17.65
C ALA A 445 -44.24 10.13 -17.97
N PHE A 446 -43.24 9.32 -18.36
CA PHE A 446 -43.45 7.91 -18.65
C PHE A 446 -43.86 7.12 -17.41
N ASP A 447 -43.15 7.27 -16.28
CA ASP A 447 -43.50 6.58 -15.04
C ASP A 447 -44.88 7.03 -14.52
N ALA A 448 -45.17 8.32 -14.60
CA ALA A 448 -46.46 8.88 -14.24
C ALA A 448 -47.61 8.36 -15.12
N MET A 449 -47.35 8.00 -16.37
CA MET A 449 -48.34 7.40 -17.27
C MET A 449 -48.57 5.91 -17.01
N THR A 450 -47.49 5.17 -16.76
CA THR A 450 -47.50 3.70 -16.69
C THR A 450 -47.70 3.15 -15.27
N SER A 451 -47.58 3.99 -14.24
CA SER A 451 -47.88 3.62 -12.86
C SER A 451 -49.38 3.70 -12.54
N SER A 452 -49.89 2.72 -11.79
CA SER A 452 -51.26 2.72 -11.27
C SER A 452 -51.42 3.79 -10.17
N ARG A 453 -52.49 4.59 -10.26
CA ARG A 453 -52.89 5.57 -9.25
C ARG A 453 -54.33 5.26 -8.78
N PRO A 454 -54.75 5.61 -7.56
CA PRO A 454 -56.09 5.32 -7.04
C PRO A 454 -57.26 5.82 -7.89
N TYR A 455 -57.03 6.80 -8.76
CA TYR A 455 -58.03 7.33 -9.70
C TYR A 455 -57.81 6.89 -11.16
N ARG A 456 -56.73 6.14 -11.46
CA ARG A 456 -56.39 5.72 -12.83
C ARG A 456 -55.54 4.46 -12.85
N SER A 457 -56.02 3.42 -13.53
CA SER A 457 -55.19 2.24 -13.84
C SER A 457 -53.96 2.62 -14.68
N ALA A 458 -52.89 1.84 -14.53
CA ALA A 458 -51.69 1.93 -15.38
C ALA A 458 -52.07 1.99 -16.87
N MET A 459 -51.46 2.91 -17.61
CA MET A 459 -51.63 3.00 -19.05
C MET A 459 -50.81 1.91 -19.76
N PRO A 460 -51.32 1.26 -20.81
CA PRO A 460 -50.52 0.35 -21.62
C PRO A 460 -49.25 1.03 -22.15
N LEU A 461 -48.12 0.30 -22.15
CA LEU A 461 -46.81 0.85 -22.51
C LEU A 461 -46.80 1.47 -23.92
N GLU A 462 -47.43 0.81 -24.89
CA GLU A 462 -47.58 1.33 -26.27
C GLU A 462 -48.29 2.68 -26.30
N LYS A 463 -49.36 2.83 -25.51
CA LYS A 463 -50.13 4.07 -25.45
C LYS A 463 -49.32 5.19 -24.79
N ALA A 464 -48.60 4.90 -23.72
CA ALA A 464 -47.69 5.87 -23.10
C ALA A 464 -46.57 6.29 -24.07
N SER A 465 -45.97 5.34 -24.76
CA SER A 465 -44.94 5.58 -25.79
C SER A 465 -45.47 6.47 -26.93
N ASN A 466 -46.69 6.22 -27.41
CA ASN A 466 -47.31 7.03 -28.45
C ASN A 466 -47.57 8.47 -28.00
N ILE A 467 -47.96 8.69 -26.74
CA ILE A 467 -48.14 10.05 -26.18
C ILE A 467 -46.82 10.79 -26.13
N ILE A 468 -45.75 10.15 -25.65
CA ILE A 468 -44.41 10.74 -25.59
C ILE A 468 -43.92 11.10 -27.00
N SER A 469 -44.11 10.17 -27.94
CA SER A 469 -43.77 10.36 -29.36
C SER A 469 -44.52 11.55 -29.98
N ALA A 470 -45.82 11.69 -29.69
CA ALA A 470 -46.62 12.82 -30.18
C ALA A 470 -46.21 14.17 -29.56
N GLY A 471 -45.61 14.17 -28.37
CA GLY A 471 -45.10 15.37 -27.71
C GLY A 471 -43.66 15.76 -28.08
N ALA A 472 -42.99 15.01 -28.96
CA ALA A 472 -41.63 15.30 -29.40
C ALA A 472 -41.51 16.69 -30.04
N GLY A 473 -40.49 17.45 -29.63
CA GLY A 473 -40.27 18.83 -30.08
C GLY A 473 -41.21 19.87 -29.49
N SER A 474 -42.19 19.47 -28.66
CA SER A 474 -43.09 20.37 -27.95
C SER A 474 -42.97 20.24 -26.43
N HIS A 475 -43.57 19.21 -25.83
CA HIS A 475 -43.37 18.93 -24.41
C HIS A 475 -41.94 18.48 -24.12
N TRP A 476 -41.44 17.55 -24.94
CA TRP A 476 -40.15 16.89 -24.73
C TRP A 476 -39.19 17.13 -25.88
N ASP A 477 -37.90 17.02 -25.59
CA ASP A 477 -36.85 17.09 -26.61
C ASP A 477 -36.97 15.91 -27.59
N ALA A 478 -37.07 16.21 -28.89
CA ALA A 478 -37.21 15.20 -29.93
C ALA A 478 -36.04 14.21 -29.98
N ASN A 479 -34.81 14.65 -29.66
CA ASN A 479 -33.65 13.77 -29.62
C ASN A 479 -33.75 12.77 -28.45
N ILE A 480 -34.19 13.23 -27.27
CA ILE A 480 -34.37 12.34 -26.11
C ILE A 480 -35.53 11.38 -26.36
N VAL A 481 -36.63 11.84 -26.95
CA VAL A 481 -37.77 10.98 -27.32
C VAL A 481 -37.34 9.88 -28.30
N ARG A 482 -36.43 10.18 -29.24
CA ARG A 482 -35.85 9.16 -30.13
C ARG A 482 -35.12 8.07 -29.35
N TRP A 483 -34.28 8.44 -28.38
CA TRP A 483 -33.59 7.46 -27.53
C TRP A 483 -34.53 6.70 -26.61
N PHE A 484 -35.56 7.36 -26.09
CA PHE A 484 -36.64 6.73 -25.35
C PHE A 484 -37.39 5.68 -26.19
N HIS A 485 -37.64 5.96 -27.48
CA HIS A 485 -38.25 4.97 -28.38
C HIS A 485 -37.37 3.73 -28.55
N VAL A 486 -36.04 3.90 -28.67
CA VAL A 486 -35.10 2.76 -28.70
C VAL A 486 -35.18 1.98 -27.39
N TRP A 487 -35.13 2.67 -26.26
CA TRP A 487 -35.21 2.08 -24.93
C TRP A 487 -36.49 1.25 -24.73
N ILE A 488 -37.66 1.82 -25.00
CA ILE A 488 -38.95 1.14 -24.78
C ILE A 488 -39.17 -0.03 -25.74
N THR A 489 -38.66 0.06 -26.98
CA THR A 489 -38.76 -1.04 -27.95
C THR A 489 -37.97 -2.26 -27.48
N ASN A 490 -36.73 -2.06 -27.02
CA ASN A 490 -35.93 -3.14 -26.45
C ASN A 490 -36.61 -3.73 -25.21
N ARG A 491 -37.20 -2.88 -24.36
CA ARG A 491 -37.88 -3.32 -23.15
C ARG A 491 -39.14 -4.14 -23.41
N ILE A 492 -39.93 -3.77 -24.43
CA ILE A 492 -41.10 -4.54 -24.85
C ILE A 492 -40.66 -5.89 -25.42
N GLN A 493 -39.61 -5.93 -26.25
CA GLN A 493 -39.06 -7.18 -26.78
C GLN A 493 -38.60 -8.12 -25.67
N GLU A 494 -37.87 -7.61 -24.66
CA GLU A 494 -37.49 -8.43 -23.49
C GLU A 494 -38.70 -9.03 -22.77
N LEU A 495 -39.78 -8.27 -22.60
CA LEU A 495 -41.01 -8.75 -21.95
C LEU A 495 -41.74 -9.77 -22.82
N ASP A 496 -41.78 -9.55 -24.13
CA ASP A 496 -42.37 -10.49 -25.10
C ASP A 496 -41.56 -11.79 -25.16
N ASP A 497 -40.23 -11.72 -25.15
CA ASP A 497 -39.34 -12.88 -25.12
C ASP A 497 -39.51 -13.68 -23.82
N LEU A 498 -39.68 -13.01 -22.68
CA LEU A 498 -39.97 -13.62 -21.38
C LEU A 498 -41.37 -14.28 -21.33
N THR A 499 -42.37 -13.70 -22.00
CA THR A 499 -43.71 -14.31 -22.09
C THR A 499 -43.74 -15.49 -23.05
N VAL A 500 -42.97 -15.48 -24.15
CA VAL A 500 -42.83 -16.62 -25.07
C VAL A 500 -42.05 -17.78 -24.43
N THR A 501 -41.03 -17.49 -23.61
CA THR A 501 -40.31 -18.54 -22.86
C THR A 501 -41.11 -19.13 -21.69
N SER A 502 -42.23 -18.51 -21.29
CA SER A 502 -43.09 -18.99 -20.20
C SER A 502 -44.07 -20.12 -20.57
N ILE A 503 -44.07 -20.61 -21.83
CA ILE A 503 -44.81 -21.83 -22.28
C ILE A 503 -43.94 -23.11 -22.13
N ILE A 504 -42.71 -22.98 -21.64
CA ILE A 504 -41.89 -24.11 -21.19
C ILE A 504 -41.71 -23.95 -19.67
N PRO A 505 -41.91 -25.00 -18.85
CA PRO A 505 -41.85 -24.89 -17.40
C PRO A 505 -40.49 -24.33 -16.96
N GLN A 506 -40.60 -23.43 -15.98
CA GLN A 506 -39.60 -22.48 -15.53
C GLN A 506 -38.31 -23.12 -15.02
N ASP A 507 -37.20 -22.43 -15.26
CA ASP A 507 -36.29 -21.96 -14.20
C ASP A 507 -35.63 -20.66 -14.70
N SER A 508 -35.98 -19.53 -14.06
CA SER A 508 -35.64 -18.18 -14.52
C SER A 508 -34.34 -17.65 -13.88
N PRO A 509 -33.53 -16.83 -14.56
CA PRO A 509 -32.19 -16.41 -14.09
C PRO A 509 -32.19 -15.22 -13.11
N LEU A 510 -33.35 -14.72 -12.69
CA LEU A 510 -33.46 -13.51 -11.84
C LEU A 510 -33.19 -13.76 -10.35
N GLU A 511 -32.95 -15.01 -9.97
CA GLU A 511 -32.36 -15.33 -8.66
C GLU A 511 -30.86 -14.98 -8.60
N SER A 512 -30.11 -14.90 -9.71
CA SER A 512 -28.63 -14.87 -9.62
C SER A 512 -28.01 -13.55 -9.15
N ILE A 513 -28.72 -12.42 -9.14
CA ILE A 513 -28.16 -11.13 -8.69
C ILE A 513 -28.60 -10.80 -7.26
N SER A 514 -29.83 -11.16 -6.87
CA SER A 514 -30.32 -10.99 -5.49
C SER A 514 -29.77 -12.09 -4.57
N GLN A 515 -29.59 -13.31 -5.07
CA GLN A 515 -29.04 -14.44 -4.32
C GLN A 515 -27.50 -14.38 -4.25
N ALA A 516 -26.81 -13.74 -5.21
CA ALA A 516 -25.38 -13.41 -5.07
C ALA A 516 -25.12 -12.36 -3.98
N ALA A 517 -25.98 -11.33 -3.87
CA ALA A 517 -25.92 -10.33 -2.81
C ALA A 517 -26.32 -10.88 -1.43
N MET A 518 -27.29 -11.80 -1.37
CA MET A 518 -27.76 -12.40 -0.09
C MET A 518 -26.93 -13.62 0.37
N THR A 519 -26.23 -14.33 -0.51
CA THR A 519 -25.36 -15.46 -0.15
C THR A 519 -24.01 -14.98 0.40
N LEU A 520 -23.49 -13.85 -0.08
CA LEU A 520 -22.29 -13.22 0.50
C LEU A 520 -22.52 -12.67 1.92
N CYS A 521 -23.76 -12.29 2.27
CA CYS A 521 -24.11 -11.90 3.65
C CYS A 521 -24.40 -13.06 4.62
N ARG A 522 -24.57 -14.31 4.14
CA ARG A 522 -24.86 -15.47 5.00
C ARG A 522 -23.71 -16.47 5.17
N LEU A 523 -22.66 -16.40 4.36
CA LEU A 523 -21.46 -17.23 4.52
C LEU A 523 -20.40 -16.64 5.47
N GLY A 524 -20.69 -15.50 6.11
CA GLY A 524 -19.87 -14.92 7.20
C GLY A 524 -20.33 -15.30 8.62
N LYS A 525 -21.24 -16.27 8.76
CA LYS A 525 -21.63 -16.86 10.06
C LYS A 525 -21.86 -18.36 9.91
N SER A 526 -20.78 -19.13 9.90
CA SER A 526 -20.76 -20.53 10.35
C SER A 526 -19.38 -20.89 10.87
#